data_AF-A0AAV8BUZ6-F1
#
_entry.id   AF-A0AAV8BUZ6-F1
#
_cell.length_a   1.000
_cell.length_b   1.000
_cell.length_c   1.000
_cell.angle_alpha   90.00
_cell.angle_beta   90.00
_cell.angle_gamma   90.00
#
_symmetry.space_group_name_H-M   'P 1'
#
loop_
_entity.id
_entity.type
_entity.pdbx_description
1 polymer ?
#
loop_
_entity_poly.entity_id
_entity_poly.type
_entity_poly.pdbx_seq_one_letter_code
_entity_poly.pdbx_strand_id
1 'polypeptide(L)'
;MQPQCLDACSSNPTIPSLLSHRAKLIPLLAGLSISGGKWRGLNLNLNAKRKENIWSVDNELAEKKALREKRRRDGGRRKGNDRSLSGSGRRAKPNSPVLVSGPMLMEIETILQTQEPVIKPSWDTFTSSISGVWKGVGAVFSPFTAEMEPVSVNNQRENLYDCYTLSHVEKASANEVTRTTYRVALNPFGEGSESSSRASDLAGSGLPAYESFDLKEGELLEEDGMVAEAGLVFFEDGSYSRGPVELPVGENDESKYFLSPTFQFEQCLVKGCHKRLRVVHTIEFSEGGANIEIMRVAVYEEQWVRPSNVDLADEGTFDLKPFSQRKRTCPSELTGSWKVFEMSATPIFTTSDLDSSNTSGPSFVYFCTESLKKRSWPDSSFEEQELRDLQDVTILWLPGGVTAYVDVDKEGVLCIGVGWYSDEGINLVMERDYGTDGKLRDVRWKSEVKRRWNNPPPM
;
A
#
# COMPACT_ATOMS: atom_id res chain seq x y z
N MET A 1 42.10 1.22 51.35
CA MET A 1 43.32 0.52 50.92
C MET A 1 43.46 0.67 49.42
N GLN A 2 44.27 1.64 48.98
CA GLN A 2 44.99 1.61 47.69
C GLN A 2 46.14 0.58 47.81
N PRO A 3 46.67 0.00 46.71
CA PRO A 3 47.55 0.66 45.72
C PRO A 3 47.26 0.20 44.26
N GLN A 4 47.88 0.63 43.15
CA GLN A 4 48.85 1.66 42.79
C GLN A 4 48.77 1.83 41.26
N CYS A 5 49.03 3.05 40.77
CA CYS A 5 49.29 3.40 39.37
C CYS A 5 50.65 2.89 38.89
N LEU A 6 50.83 2.79 37.57
CA LEU A 6 52.09 3.14 36.89
C LEU A 6 51.81 3.74 35.50
N ASP A 7 52.47 4.88 35.29
CA ASP A 7 52.58 5.74 34.11
C ASP A 7 53.22 5.02 32.88
N ALA A 8 53.40 5.55 31.67
CA ALA A 8 53.55 6.94 31.21
C ALA A 8 53.58 7.02 29.66
N CYS A 9 53.32 8.23 29.14
CA CYS A 9 53.93 8.89 27.95
C CYS A 9 53.58 8.37 26.53
N SER A 10 53.50 9.19 25.47
CA SER A 10 53.46 10.65 25.25
C SER A 10 53.32 10.89 23.73
N SER A 11 53.01 12.15 23.36
CA SER A 11 53.27 12.81 22.05
C SER A 11 52.21 12.78 20.93
N ASN A 12 51.42 13.86 20.88
CA ASN A 12 51.19 14.67 19.67
C ASN A 12 52.45 15.56 19.45
N PRO A 13 52.76 16.14 18.27
CA PRO A 13 51.81 16.89 17.43
C PRO A 13 52.10 16.96 15.89
N THR A 14 51.28 17.79 15.22
CA THR A 14 51.59 18.75 14.14
C THR A 14 51.24 18.41 12.68
N ILE A 15 50.34 19.25 12.17
CA ILE A 15 50.04 19.59 10.76
C ILE A 15 51.26 20.27 10.11
N PRO A 16 51.40 20.18 8.78
CA PRO A 16 51.56 21.41 8.01
C PRO A 16 50.68 21.45 6.74
N SER A 17 50.02 22.59 6.58
CA SER A 17 49.51 23.16 5.33
C SER A 17 50.64 23.51 4.36
N LEU A 18 50.39 23.50 3.04
CA LEU A 18 50.41 24.71 2.18
C LEU A 18 50.39 24.41 0.67
N LEU A 19 49.79 25.38 -0.05
CA LEU A 19 50.02 25.82 -1.43
C LEU A 19 49.33 24.99 -2.55
N SER A 20 48.27 25.53 -3.17
CA SER A 20 48.25 26.65 -4.12
C SER A 20 48.43 26.18 -5.56
N HIS A 21 47.35 26.18 -6.34
CA HIS A 21 47.37 26.75 -7.68
C HIS A 21 46.04 27.45 -8.00
N ARG A 22 46.10 28.78 -8.00
CA ARG A 22 45.20 29.64 -8.78
C ARG A 22 45.55 29.50 -10.26
N ALA A 23 44.55 29.37 -11.11
CA ALA A 23 44.56 29.97 -12.44
C ALA A 23 43.15 30.52 -12.75
N LYS A 24 43.07 31.85 -12.84
CA LYS A 24 41.99 32.62 -13.48
C LYS A 24 42.29 32.71 -14.98
N LEU A 25 41.27 32.73 -15.84
CA LEU A 25 40.89 33.84 -16.74
C LEU A 25 40.05 33.31 -17.93
N ILE A 26 38.73 33.64 -18.00
CA ILE A 26 38.00 34.63 -18.86
C ILE A 26 37.92 34.30 -20.39
N PRO A 27 37.05 34.95 -21.18
CA PRO A 27 35.87 34.36 -21.82
C PRO A 27 36.00 34.36 -23.36
N LEU A 28 35.02 33.84 -24.09
CA LEU A 28 34.88 34.20 -25.51
C LEU A 28 33.41 34.37 -25.88
N LEU A 29 33.04 35.64 -26.06
CA LEU A 29 31.89 36.12 -26.81
C LEU A 29 32.43 36.60 -28.18
N ALA A 30 31.91 36.04 -29.26
CA ALA A 30 31.85 36.60 -30.61
C ALA A 30 30.78 35.78 -31.35
N GLY A 31 29.72 36.31 -31.97
CA GLY A 31 29.60 37.58 -32.66
C GLY A 31 29.78 37.35 -34.17
N LEU A 32 28.67 37.30 -34.93
CA LEU A 32 28.45 37.57 -36.37
C LEU A 32 27.26 36.69 -36.84
N SER A 33 26.04 37.16 -37.12
CA SER A 33 25.53 38.32 -37.89
C SER A 33 25.48 38.10 -39.43
N ILE A 34 24.23 38.05 -39.90
CA ILE A 34 23.66 38.48 -41.20
C ILE A 34 23.82 37.58 -42.44
N SER A 35 22.71 36.95 -42.84
CA SER A 35 21.82 37.36 -43.97
C SER A 35 20.80 36.24 -44.20
N GLY A 36 19.54 36.43 -44.54
CA GLY A 36 18.79 37.58 -45.00
C GLY A 36 17.65 37.02 -45.87
N GLY A 37 16.43 36.97 -45.34
CA GLY A 37 15.26 36.44 -46.05
C GLY A 37 13.97 36.96 -45.44
N LYS A 38 13.62 38.20 -45.81
CA LYS A 38 12.35 38.90 -45.52
C LYS A 38 11.14 38.08 -45.96
N TRP A 39 10.09 38.05 -45.15
CA TRP A 39 8.76 38.56 -45.55
C TRP A 39 8.11 39.33 -44.39
N ARG A 40 7.50 40.46 -44.76
CA ARG A 40 6.90 41.50 -43.92
C ARG A 40 5.39 41.30 -43.83
N GLY A 41 4.78 41.87 -42.78
CA GLY A 41 3.38 42.32 -42.75
C GLY A 41 2.65 41.95 -41.46
N LEU A 42 2.90 42.62 -40.33
CA LEU A 42 2.13 43.77 -39.79
C LEU A 42 0.64 43.48 -39.57
N ASN A 43 0.18 43.41 -38.31
CA ASN A 43 -0.21 44.63 -37.59
C ASN A 43 -0.52 44.36 -36.11
N LEU A 44 -0.03 45.28 -35.27
CA LEU A 44 -0.33 45.44 -33.86
C LEU A 44 -1.75 46.01 -33.67
N ASN A 45 -2.45 45.58 -32.63
CA ASN A 45 -2.92 46.54 -31.63
C ASN A 45 -3.27 45.89 -30.28
N LEU A 46 -2.79 46.56 -29.24
CA LEU A 46 -3.00 46.29 -27.83
C LEU A 46 -4.45 46.57 -27.43
N ASN A 47 -5.00 45.76 -26.52
CA ASN A 47 -5.95 46.30 -25.54
C ASN A 47 -5.84 45.55 -24.21
N ALA A 48 -5.81 46.34 -23.13
CA ALA A 48 -5.50 45.91 -21.79
C ALA A 48 -6.73 45.42 -20.99
N LYS A 49 -6.47 44.45 -20.10
CA LYS A 49 -7.16 44.05 -18.86
C LYS A 49 -8.67 43.71 -18.91
N ARG A 50 -8.97 42.46 -18.52
CA ARG A 50 -9.78 42.18 -17.32
C ARG A 50 -9.30 40.89 -16.62
N LYS A 51 -8.84 41.06 -15.38
CA LYS A 51 -8.82 39.99 -14.37
C LYS A 51 -10.27 39.71 -14.00
N GLU A 52 -10.77 38.50 -14.22
CA GLU A 52 -11.82 37.90 -13.39
C GLU A 52 -11.52 36.40 -13.24
N ASN A 53 -10.93 36.04 -12.11
CA ASN A 53 -11.09 34.74 -11.49
C ASN A 53 -12.55 34.65 -11.02
N ILE A 54 -13.39 33.81 -11.62
CA ILE A 54 -14.55 33.21 -10.93
C ILE A 54 -14.76 31.81 -11.52
N TRP A 55 -14.42 30.80 -10.72
CA TRP A 55 -14.86 29.42 -10.86
C TRP A 55 -16.39 29.40 -10.73
N SER A 56 -17.12 28.96 -11.75
CA SER A 56 -18.52 28.57 -11.58
C SER A 56 -18.81 27.35 -12.46
N VAL A 57 -19.03 26.24 -11.78
CA VAL A 57 -19.28 24.88 -12.30
C VAL A 57 -20.62 24.79 -13.08
N ASP A 58 -21.39 25.88 -13.12
CA ASP A 58 -22.74 25.89 -13.68
C ASP A 58 -22.80 26.09 -15.20
N ASN A 59 -21.77 26.64 -15.84
CA ASN A 59 -21.78 26.87 -17.30
C ASN A 59 -21.51 25.60 -18.13
N GLU A 60 -20.73 24.65 -17.60
CA GLU A 60 -20.40 23.42 -18.32
C GLU A 60 -21.59 22.45 -18.38
N LEU A 61 -22.39 22.40 -17.30
CA LEU A 61 -23.66 21.65 -17.25
C LEU A 61 -24.71 22.24 -18.19
N ALA A 62 -24.74 23.57 -18.34
CA ALA A 62 -25.64 24.25 -19.27
C ALA A 62 -25.28 23.96 -20.74
N GLU A 63 -23.99 23.96 -21.09
CA GLU A 63 -23.53 23.61 -22.44
C GLU A 63 -23.74 22.13 -22.77
N LYS A 64 -23.47 21.21 -21.83
CA LYS A 64 -23.74 19.77 -22.01
C LYS A 64 -25.23 19.47 -22.17
N LYS A 65 -26.11 20.19 -21.45
CA LYS A 65 -27.57 20.06 -21.59
C LYS A 65 -28.08 20.60 -22.93
N ALA A 66 -27.54 21.73 -23.39
CA ALA A 66 -27.87 22.30 -24.70
C ALA A 66 -27.41 21.41 -25.86
N LEU A 67 -26.24 20.76 -25.75
CA LEU A 67 -25.75 19.78 -26.73
C LEU A 67 -26.61 18.51 -26.76
N ARG A 68 -27.06 18.04 -25.59
CA ARG A 68 -27.94 16.86 -25.44
C ARG A 68 -29.35 17.12 -26.01
N GLU A 69 -29.87 18.33 -25.87
CA GLU A 69 -31.14 18.75 -26.50
C GLU A 69 -31.03 18.85 -28.03
N LYS A 70 -29.89 19.33 -28.55
CA LYS A 70 -29.64 19.41 -30.00
C LYS A 70 -29.57 18.03 -30.64
N ARG A 71 -28.91 17.06 -29.98
CA ARG A 71 -28.85 15.66 -30.42
C ARG A 71 -30.21 14.93 -30.38
N ARG A 72 -31.12 15.31 -29.46
CA ARG A 72 -32.48 14.74 -29.41
C ARG A 72 -33.40 15.24 -30.53
N ARG A 73 -33.10 16.40 -31.14
CA ARG A 73 -33.91 16.96 -32.25
C ARG A 73 -33.55 16.38 -33.62
N ASP A 74 -32.33 15.84 -33.81
CA ASP A 74 -31.87 15.26 -35.08
C ASP A 74 -32.06 13.73 -35.18
N GLY A 75 -33.05 13.16 -34.47
CA GLY A 75 -33.40 11.74 -34.49
C GLY A 75 -34.05 11.26 -35.80
N GLY A 76 -33.29 11.23 -36.89
CA GLY A 76 -33.69 10.73 -38.22
C GLY A 76 -33.15 9.33 -38.52
N ARG A 77 -33.86 8.30 -38.06
CA ARG A 77 -34.00 6.94 -38.63
C ARG A 77 -32.97 6.50 -39.69
N ARG A 78 -31.90 5.79 -39.28
CA ARG A 78 -31.16 4.87 -40.16
C ARG A 78 -31.04 3.49 -39.52
N LYS A 79 -31.85 2.56 -40.05
CA LYS A 79 -31.83 1.13 -39.77
C LYS A 79 -30.69 0.54 -40.61
N GLY A 80 -29.48 0.51 -40.04
CA GLY A 80 -28.30 -0.11 -40.64
C GLY A 80 -28.03 -1.45 -39.98
N ASN A 81 -28.21 -2.51 -40.76
CA ASN A 81 -27.97 -3.89 -40.41
C ASN A 81 -26.46 -4.10 -40.16
N ASP A 82 -26.03 -4.10 -38.90
CA ASP A 82 -24.67 -4.51 -38.56
C ASP A 82 -24.71 -5.74 -37.65
N ARG A 83 -24.02 -6.78 -38.12
CA ARG A 83 -23.99 -8.11 -37.51
C ARG A 83 -23.23 -7.99 -36.20
N SER A 84 -23.94 -8.06 -35.08
CA SER A 84 -23.31 -8.23 -33.77
C SER A 84 -22.55 -9.55 -33.78
N LEU A 85 -21.22 -9.47 -33.82
CA LEU A 85 -20.37 -10.54 -33.32
C LEU A 85 -20.78 -10.78 -31.88
N SER A 86 -21.32 -11.98 -31.65
CA SER A 86 -21.62 -12.56 -30.35
C SER A 86 -20.30 -12.71 -29.56
N GLY A 87 -19.84 -11.61 -28.98
CA GLY A 87 -18.85 -11.60 -27.91
C GLY A 87 -19.56 -11.85 -26.58
N SER A 88 -19.26 -13.00 -25.98
CA SER A 88 -19.80 -13.52 -24.74
C SER A 88 -19.64 -12.55 -23.54
N GLY A 89 -20.56 -11.60 -23.41
CA GLY A 89 -20.84 -10.93 -22.14
C GLY A 89 -21.62 -11.88 -21.24
N ARG A 90 -20.93 -12.75 -20.50
CA ARG A 90 -21.56 -13.52 -19.42
C ARG A 90 -22.09 -12.51 -18.41
N ARG A 91 -23.41 -12.35 -18.32
CA ARG A 91 -24.07 -11.77 -17.14
C ARG A 91 -23.49 -12.47 -15.92
N ALA A 92 -22.83 -11.72 -15.03
CA ALA A 92 -22.37 -12.23 -13.75
C ALA A 92 -23.55 -12.89 -13.04
N LYS A 93 -23.31 -14.09 -12.47
CA LYS A 93 -24.35 -14.79 -11.71
C LYS A 93 -24.65 -13.95 -10.46
N PRO A 94 -25.91 -13.86 -9.99
CA PRO A 94 -26.30 -13.02 -8.85
C PRO A 94 -25.56 -13.29 -7.52
N ASN A 95 -24.80 -14.37 -7.42
CA ASN A 95 -24.07 -14.81 -6.22
C ASN A 95 -22.57 -15.05 -6.47
N SER A 96 -21.97 -14.53 -7.54
CA SER A 96 -20.49 -14.61 -7.66
C SER A 96 -19.84 -13.59 -6.71
N PRO A 97 -18.85 -13.99 -5.89
CA PRO A 97 -18.16 -13.06 -5.00
C PRO A 97 -17.50 -11.94 -5.81
N VAL A 98 -17.59 -10.70 -5.32
CA VAL A 98 -16.88 -9.56 -5.91
C VAL A 98 -15.41 -9.72 -5.53
N LEU A 99 -14.57 -9.95 -6.53
CA LEU A 99 -13.12 -10.14 -6.33
C LEU A 99 -12.38 -8.81 -6.40
N VAL A 100 -12.78 -7.97 -7.35
CA VAL A 100 -12.16 -6.70 -7.66
C VAL A 100 -13.23 -5.65 -7.91
N SER A 101 -12.99 -4.43 -7.45
CA SER A 101 -13.93 -3.34 -7.67
C SER A 101 -13.27 -1.96 -7.66
N GLY A 102 -14.02 -0.94 -8.08
CA GLY A 102 -13.65 0.47 -7.86
C GLY A 102 -13.66 0.87 -6.38
N PRO A 103 -13.23 2.10 -6.06
CA PRO A 103 -13.10 2.56 -4.68
C PRO A 103 -14.48 2.72 -4.04
N MET A 104 -14.56 2.44 -2.73
CA MET A 104 -15.76 2.79 -1.95
C MET A 104 -15.77 4.30 -1.70
N LEU A 105 -16.94 4.91 -1.82
CA LEU A 105 -17.10 6.33 -1.52
C LEU A 105 -17.05 6.53 -0.01
N MET A 106 -16.19 7.45 0.43
CA MET A 106 -16.09 7.85 1.82
C MET A 106 -16.44 9.32 1.98
N GLU A 107 -17.46 9.58 2.80
CA GLU A 107 -17.91 10.93 3.16
C GLU A 107 -17.59 11.18 4.63
N ILE A 108 -16.97 12.32 4.95
CA ILE A 108 -16.77 12.73 6.35
C ILE A 108 -18.08 13.35 6.86
N GLU A 109 -18.75 12.68 7.80
CA GLU A 109 -19.98 13.18 8.42
C GLU A 109 -19.66 14.29 9.44
N THR A 110 -18.67 14.06 10.31
CA THR A 110 -18.34 14.99 11.40
C THR A 110 -16.90 14.77 11.85
N ILE A 111 -16.18 15.85 12.14
CA ILE A 111 -14.87 15.78 12.80
C ILE A 111 -15.11 15.83 14.31
N LEU A 112 -14.74 14.76 15.02
CA LEU A 112 -14.90 14.66 16.49
C LEU A 112 -13.72 15.32 17.21
N GLN A 113 -12.51 15.11 16.70
CA GLN A 113 -11.28 15.71 17.19
C GLN A 113 -10.44 16.16 16.00
N THR A 114 -10.02 17.43 16.03
CA THR A 114 -9.14 18.01 15.01
C THR A 114 -7.73 17.44 15.12
N GLN A 115 -6.90 17.72 14.12
CA GLN A 115 -5.52 17.24 14.09
C GLN A 115 -4.71 17.76 15.29
N GLU A 116 -4.18 16.82 16.07
CA GLU A 116 -3.33 17.10 17.24
C GLU A 116 -2.00 16.36 17.13
N PRO A 117 -0.87 16.99 17.49
CA PRO A 117 0.43 16.33 17.47
C PRO A 117 0.53 15.26 18.58
N VAL A 118 1.13 14.12 18.26
CA VAL A 118 1.32 12.99 19.17
C VAL A 118 2.80 12.72 19.36
N ILE A 119 3.14 12.10 20.49
CA ILE A 119 4.49 11.65 20.80
C ILE A 119 4.94 10.65 19.73
N LYS A 120 6.18 10.83 19.25
CA LYS A 120 6.81 9.89 18.33
C LYS A 120 6.94 8.51 19.01
N PRO A 121 6.49 7.42 18.37
CA PRO A 121 6.66 6.07 18.90
C PRO A 121 8.12 5.73 19.19
N SER A 122 8.36 5.04 20.30
CA SER A 122 9.69 4.58 20.70
C SER A 122 10.07 3.28 19.98
N TRP A 123 11.30 3.22 19.49
CA TRP A 123 11.87 1.99 18.91
C TRP A 123 11.84 0.82 19.89
N ASP A 124 12.16 1.06 21.16
CA ASP A 124 12.17 -0.01 22.17
C ASP A 124 10.76 -0.58 22.42
N THR A 125 9.73 0.28 22.41
CA THR A 125 8.34 -0.17 22.53
C THR A 125 7.93 -0.98 21.31
N PHE A 126 8.21 -0.47 20.11
CA PHE A 126 7.90 -1.16 18.85
C PHE A 126 8.57 -2.55 18.79
N THR A 127 9.88 -2.61 19.02
CA THR A 127 10.63 -3.87 18.99
C THR A 127 10.14 -4.86 20.05
N SER A 128 9.74 -4.37 21.22
CA SER A 128 9.11 -5.21 22.25
C SER A 128 7.76 -5.77 21.81
N SER A 129 6.94 -4.98 21.11
CA SER A 129 5.61 -5.41 20.61
C SER A 129 5.69 -6.50 19.54
N ILE A 130 6.72 -6.51 18.70
CA ILE A 130 6.86 -7.47 17.60
C ILE A 130 7.70 -8.71 17.96
N SER A 131 8.46 -8.67 19.05
CA SER A 131 9.39 -9.74 19.43
C SER A 131 8.67 -11.01 19.86
N GLY A 132 9.22 -12.16 19.47
CA GLY A 132 8.69 -13.47 19.84
C GLY A 132 8.51 -14.41 18.65
N VAL A 133 7.83 -15.52 18.92
CA VAL A 133 7.49 -16.56 17.96
C VAL A 133 6.06 -16.37 17.50
N TRP A 134 5.90 -16.27 16.18
CA TRP A 134 4.63 -16.08 15.51
C TRP A 134 4.35 -17.30 14.63
N LYS A 135 3.17 -17.89 14.78
CA LYS A 135 2.67 -18.94 13.87
C LYS A 135 1.64 -18.34 12.96
N GLY A 136 1.62 -18.70 11.69
CA GLY A 136 0.70 -18.08 10.74
C GLY A 136 0.33 -18.92 9.55
N VAL A 137 -0.55 -18.32 8.75
CA VAL A 137 -0.92 -18.78 7.42
C VAL A 137 -0.57 -17.70 6.41
N GLY A 138 -0.11 -18.11 5.23
CA GLY A 138 0.19 -17.23 4.12
C GLY A 138 -0.51 -17.66 2.83
N ALA A 139 -0.78 -16.69 1.98
CA ALA A 139 -1.30 -16.88 0.63
C ALA A 139 -0.82 -15.76 -0.29
N VAL A 140 -0.91 -16.01 -1.59
CA VAL A 140 -0.52 -15.06 -2.63
C VAL A 140 -1.70 -14.86 -3.55
N PHE A 141 -1.91 -13.62 -3.99
CA PHE A 141 -3.04 -13.23 -4.80
C PHE A 141 -2.60 -12.48 -6.04
N SER A 142 -3.35 -12.72 -7.10
CA SER A 142 -3.22 -12.01 -8.36
C SER A 142 -3.66 -10.56 -8.17
N PRO A 143 -2.84 -9.58 -8.58
CA PRO A 143 -3.13 -8.17 -8.40
C PRO A 143 -4.26 -7.63 -9.29
N PHE A 144 -4.63 -8.36 -10.36
CA PHE A 144 -5.67 -7.92 -11.30
C PHE A 144 -7.00 -8.64 -11.09
N THR A 145 -6.97 -9.87 -10.59
CA THR A 145 -8.16 -10.72 -10.43
C THR A 145 -8.52 -11.00 -8.99
N ALA A 146 -7.62 -10.71 -8.04
CA ALA A 146 -7.71 -11.11 -6.64
C ALA A 146 -7.86 -12.63 -6.42
N GLU A 147 -7.64 -13.46 -7.45
CA GLU A 147 -7.62 -14.92 -7.34
C GLU A 147 -6.33 -15.39 -6.66
N MET A 148 -6.38 -16.52 -5.96
CA MET A 148 -5.17 -17.10 -5.35
C MET A 148 -4.18 -17.58 -6.42
N GLU A 149 -2.91 -17.26 -6.22
CA GLU A 149 -1.80 -17.70 -7.04
C GLU A 149 -0.96 -18.77 -6.32
N PRO A 150 -0.31 -19.67 -7.06
CA PRO A 150 0.53 -20.70 -6.45
C PRO A 150 1.73 -20.10 -5.70
N VAL A 151 1.88 -20.50 -4.45
CA VAL A 151 3.02 -20.16 -3.58
C VAL A 151 4.23 -21.02 -3.91
N SER A 152 4.01 -22.30 -4.22
CA SER A 152 5.05 -23.27 -4.56
C SER A 152 4.49 -24.40 -5.44
N VAL A 153 5.36 -25.22 -6.00
CA VAL A 153 5.02 -26.41 -6.78
C VAL A 153 5.57 -27.63 -6.05
N ASN A 154 4.73 -28.63 -5.81
CA ASN A 154 5.16 -29.83 -5.10
C ASN A 154 6.00 -30.77 -6.00
N ASN A 155 6.56 -31.83 -5.41
CA ASN A 155 7.33 -32.84 -6.15
C ASN A 155 6.52 -33.57 -7.24
N GLN A 156 5.18 -33.54 -7.14
CA GLN A 156 4.26 -34.11 -8.11
C GLN A 156 3.84 -33.11 -9.21
N ARG A 157 4.45 -31.91 -9.23
CA ARG A 157 4.17 -30.79 -10.15
C ARG A 157 2.77 -30.20 -10.01
N GLU A 158 2.18 -30.30 -8.83
CA GLU A 158 0.92 -29.65 -8.49
C GLU A 158 1.19 -28.30 -7.83
N ASN A 159 0.34 -27.34 -8.15
CA ASN A 159 0.38 -25.98 -7.60
C ASN A 159 -0.16 -25.97 -6.16
N LEU A 160 0.61 -25.40 -5.23
CA LEU A 160 0.21 -25.23 -3.82
C LEU A 160 -0.13 -23.77 -3.55
N TYR A 161 -1.31 -23.51 -3.00
CA TYR A 161 -1.88 -22.16 -2.90
C TYR A 161 -1.81 -21.54 -1.50
N ASP A 162 -1.76 -22.35 -0.44
CA ASP A 162 -1.62 -21.86 0.93
C ASP A 162 -0.23 -22.22 1.48
N CYS A 163 0.21 -21.54 2.53
CA CYS A 163 1.33 -21.96 3.34
C CYS A 163 1.08 -21.76 4.83
N TYR A 164 1.72 -22.59 5.65
CA TYR A 164 1.91 -22.30 7.07
C TYR A 164 3.26 -21.59 7.24
N THR A 165 3.31 -20.64 8.17
CA THR A 165 4.52 -19.85 8.47
C THR A 165 4.87 -19.91 9.94
N LEU A 166 6.17 -19.95 10.23
CA LEU A 166 6.73 -19.83 11.57
C LEU A 166 7.79 -18.72 11.55
N SER A 167 7.49 -17.60 12.21
CA SER A 167 8.33 -16.41 12.21
C SER A 167 8.95 -16.20 13.59
N HIS A 168 10.28 -16.21 13.65
CA HIS A 168 11.07 -15.90 14.84
C HIS A 168 11.54 -14.45 14.76
N VAL A 169 11.12 -13.63 15.71
CA VAL A 169 11.49 -12.21 15.77
C VAL A 169 12.31 -11.97 17.03
N GLU A 170 13.56 -11.56 16.83
CA GLU A 170 14.55 -11.38 17.90
C GLU A 170 15.22 -10.02 17.80
N LYS A 171 15.49 -9.41 18.95
CA LYS A 171 16.27 -8.18 19.03
C LYS A 171 17.75 -8.52 18.91
N ALA A 172 18.34 -8.28 17.74
CA ALA A 172 19.76 -8.53 17.47
C ALA A 172 20.67 -7.48 18.11
N SER A 173 20.23 -6.21 18.11
CA SER A 173 20.97 -5.10 18.74
C SER A 173 20.01 -4.05 19.31
N ALA A 174 20.54 -2.97 19.90
CA ALA A 174 19.71 -1.88 20.42
C ALA A 174 18.78 -1.27 19.34
N ASN A 175 19.25 -1.21 18.08
CA ASN A 175 18.58 -0.53 16.97
C ASN A 175 18.13 -1.48 15.86
N GLU A 176 18.17 -2.79 16.08
CA GLU A 176 17.93 -3.78 15.04
C GLU A 176 17.15 -4.98 15.57
N VAL A 177 16.15 -5.38 14.79
CA VAL A 177 15.36 -6.60 15.00
C VAL A 177 15.50 -7.47 13.77
N THR A 178 15.80 -8.74 14.00
CA THR A 178 15.90 -9.76 12.97
C THR A 178 14.66 -10.63 12.99
N ARG A 179 14.10 -10.90 11.82
CA ARG A 179 12.96 -11.78 11.58
C ARG A 179 13.37 -12.92 10.66
N THR A 180 13.34 -14.14 11.17
CA THR A 180 13.56 -15.36 10.39
C THR A 180 12.23 -16.08 10.23
N THR A 181 11.76 -16.25 9.00
CA THR A 181 10.48 -16.88 8.68
C THR A 181 10.70 -18.17 7.92
N TYR A 182 10.16 -19.26 8.47
CA TYR A 182 10.07 -20.55 7.80
C TYR A 182 8.67 -20.76 7.24
N ARG A 183 8.56 -21.53 6.16
CA ARG A 183 7.26 -21.89 5.58
C ARG A 183 7.17 -23.36 5.19
N VAL A 184 5.93 -23.83 5.12
CA VAL A 184 5.56 -25.08 4.46
C VAL A 184 4.36 -24.80 3.56
N ALA A 185 4.51 -25.01 2.26
CA ALA A 185 3.42 -24.86 1.30
C ALA A 185 2.48 -26.07 1.33
N LEU A 186 1.18 -25.82 1.17
CA LEU A 186 0.13 -26.83 1.17
C LEU A 186 -1.04 -26.41 0.27
N ASN A 187 -2.10 -27.23 0.29
CA ASN A 187 -3.32 -27.05 -0.48
C ASN A 187 -3.13 -27.05 -2.01
N PRO A 188 -3.29 -28.21 -2.67
CA PRO A 188 -3.24 -28.28 -4.13
C PRO A 188 -4.50 -27.76 -4.84
N PHE A 189 -5.56 -27.45 -4.08
CA PHE A 189 -6.90 -27.17 -4.65
C PHE A 189 -7.23 -25.68 -4.80
N GLY A 190 -6.51 -24.79 -4.11
CA GLY A 190 -6.83 -23.36 -4.08
C GLY A 190 -8.15 -23.07 -3.37
N GLU A 191 -8.85 -21.99 -3.74
CA GLU A 191 -10.18 -21.66 -3.23
C GLU A 191 -11.25 -22.62 -3.77
N GLY A 192 -12.04 -23.22 -2.88
CA GLY A 192 -13.09 -24.16 -3.27
C GLY A 192 -14.22 -23.46 -4.05
N SER A 193 -14.51 -23.95 -5.26
CA SER A 193 -15.76 -23.59 -5.95
C SER A 193 -16.95 -24.21 -5.22
N GLU A 194 -17.90 -23.38 -4.77
CA GLU A 194 -19.20 -23.82 -4.20
C GLU A 194 -20.05 -24.70 -5.16
N SER A 195 -19.56 -25.04 -6.35
CA SER A 195 -20.23 -25.96 -7.29
C SER A 195 -19.97 -27.45 -7.02
N SER A 196 -19.17 -27.82 -6.02
CA SER A 196 -18.91 -29.23 -5.65
C SER A 196 -19.72 -29.70 -4.43
N SER A 197 -21.03 -29.45 -4.42
CA SER A 197 -21.99 -30.01 -3.44
C SER A 197 -22.18 -31.54 -3.52
N ARG A 198 -21.22 -32.26 -4.10
CA ARG A 198 -21.10 -33.73 -4.04
C ARG A 198 -19.86 -34.20 -3.28
N ALA A 199 -19.02 -33.30 -2.79
CA ALA A 199 -17.88 -33.59 -1.91
C ALA A 199 -18.08 -33.09 -0.47
N SER A 200 -19.25 -32.52 -0.15
CA SER A 200 -19.51 -31.87 1.13
C SER A 200 -19.69 -32.83 2.31
N ASP A 201 -19.81 -34.14 2.08
CA ASP A 201 -19.98 -35.13 3.16
C ASP A 201 -18.69 -35.95 3.45
N LEU A 202 -17.57 -35.65 2.77
CA LEU A 202 -16.26 -36.27 3.01
C LEU A 202 -15.10 -35.26 3.18
N ALA A 203 -15.33 -33.97 2.90
CA ALA A 203 -14.28 -32.94 2.90
C ALA A 203 -14.47 -31.90 4.02
N GLY A 204 -14.76 -32.35 5.24
CA GLY A 204 -14.43 -31.55 6.42
C GLY A 204 -12.91 -31.48 6.54
N SER A 205 -12.32 -30.29 6.39
CA SER A 205 -10.95 -29.96 6.82
C SER A 205 -9.83 -30.93 6.36
N GLY A 206 -9.78 -31.31 5.08
CA GLY A 206 -8.79 -32.30 4.57
C GLY A 206 -7.33 -31.83 4.44
N LEU A 207 -6.97 -30.66 4.97
CA LEU A 207 -5.57 -30.19 4.99
C LEU A 207 -4.90 -30.67 6.29
N PRO A 208 -3.61 -31.08 6.25
CA PRO A 208 -2.89 -31.45 7.46
C PRO A 208 -2.87 -30.30 8.46
N ALA A 209 -2.99 -30.63 9.75
CA ALA A 209 -2.94 -29.64 10.83
C ALA A 209 -1.55 -28.98 10.89
N TYR A 210 -1.47 -27.77 11.45
CA TYR A 210 -0.20 -27.04 11.57
C TYR A 210 0.85 -27.85 12.34
N GLU A 211 0.43 -28.53 13.42
CA GLU A 211 1.28 -29.33 14.30
C GLU A 211 1.82 -30.60 13.62
N SER A 212 1.32 -30.96 12.44
CA SER A 212 1.85 -32.10 11.67
C SER A 212 3.17 -31.79 10.97
N PHE A 213 3.59 -30.52 10.94
CA PHE A 213 4.82 -30.07 10.29
C PHE A 213 5.83 -29.58 11.32
N ASP A 214 7.08 -30.01 11.18
CA ASP A 214 8.20 -29.31 11.82
C ASP A 214 8.66 -28.17 10.92
N LEU A 215 8.11 -26.98 11.15
CA LEU A 215 8.47 -25.80 10.35
C LEU A 215 9.91 -25.34 10.54
N LYS A 216 10.60 -25.75 11.62
CA LYS A 216 12.04 -25.43 11.76
C LYS A 216 12.90 -26.20 10.75
N GLU A 217 12.42 -27.35 10.30
CA GLU A 217 13.01 -28.11 9.18
C GLU A 217 12.41 -27.70 7.82
N GLY A 218 11.48 -26.75 7.82
CA GLY A 218 10.82 -26.22 6.63
C GLY A 218 11.74 -25.36 5.76
N GLU A 219 11.16 -24.85 4.67
CA GLU A 219 11.87 -23.94 3.77
C GLU A 219 12.04 -22.57 4.44
N LEU A 220 13.26 -22.02 4.44
CA LEU A 220 13.48 -20.63 4.82
C LEU A 220 12.81 -19.72 3.77
N LEU A 221 11.74 -19.04 4.18
CA LEU A 221 11.01 -18.11 3.32
C LEU A 221 11.73 -16.77 3.24
N GLU A 222 12.14 -16.24 4.39
CA GLU A 222 12.65 -14.87 4.52
C GLU A 222 13.54 -14.75 5.75
N GLU A 223 14.68 -14.09 5.61
CA GLU A 223 15.50 -13.60 6.72
C GLU A 223 15.67 -12.09 6.52
N ASP A 224 15.08 -11.31 7.42
CA ASP A 224 14.98 -9.86 7.29
C ASP A 224 15.48 -9.15 8.54
N GLY A 225 16.23 -8.07 8.34
CA GLY A 225 16.74 -7.18 9.38
C GLY A 225 16.01 -5.84 9.32
N MET A 226 15.21 -5.54 10.34
CA MET A 226 14.56 -4.25 10.53
C MET A 226 15.43 -3.38 11.42
N VAL A 227 16.00 -2.33 10.83
CA VAL A 227 16.64 -1.23 11.55
C VAL A 227 15.65 -0.06 11.58
N ALA A 228 15.87 0.95 12.43
CA ALA A 228 15.17 2.24 12.37
C ALA A 228 15.53 3.03 11.09
N GLU A 229 15.23 2.44 9.94
CA GLU A 229 15.52 2.94 8.60
C GLU A 229 14.53 4.04 8.19
N ALA A 230 14.97 4.86 7.23
CA ALA A 230 14.23 6.00 6.70
C ALA A 230 12.81 5.66 6.21
N GLY A 231 12.67 4.48 5.59
CA GLY A 231 11.46 4.01 4.92
C GLY A 231 10.48 3.25 5.82
N LEU A 232 10.86 3.00 7.08
CA LEU A 232 10.07 2.28 8.07
C LEU A 232 9.35 3.28 8.98
N VAL A 233 8.03 3.28 8.90
CA VAL A 233 7.14 4.01 9.81
C VAL A 233 6.45 3.00 10.70
N PHE A 234 6.50 3.18 12.01
CA PHE A 234 5.95 2.24 12.97
C PHE A 234 5.11 2.96 14.03
N PHE A 235 4.22 2.20 14.65
CA PHE A 235 3.28 2.64 15.65
C PHE A 235 3.44 1.83 16.95
N GLU A 236 2.93 2.34 18.07
CA GLU A 236 3.18 1.75 19.40
C GLU A 236 2.57 0.35 19.57
N ASP A 237 1.50 0.05 18.83
CA ASP A 237 0.81 -1.24 18.83
C ASP A 237 1.58 -2.34 18.08
N GLY A 238 2.69 -2.01 17.43
CA GLY A 238 3.47 -2.91 16.58
C GLY A 238 3.04 -2.90 15.11
N SER A 239 2.05 -2.09 14.73
CA SER A 239 1.71 -1.86 13.32
C SER A 239 2.84 -1.06 12.65
N TYR A 240 3.13 -1.33 11.38
CA TYR A 240 4.18 -0.61 10.64
C TYR A 240 3.96 -0.64 9.12
N SER A 241 4.54 0.34 8.44
CA SER A 241 4.64 0.44 6.98
C SER A 241 6.10 0.58 6.59
N ARG A 242 6.59 -0.32 5.73
CA ARG A 242 7.95 -0.35 5.21
C ARG A 242 7.95 -0.23 3.69
N GLY A 243 8.87 0.55 3.15
CA GLY A 243 9.00 0.79 1.71
C GLY A 243 9.97 1.94 1.41
N PRO A 244 10.23 2.28 0.15
CA PRO A 244 11.13 3.38 -0.22
C PRO A 244 10.62 4.74 0.27
N VAL A 245 11.52 5.68 0.55
CA VAL A 245 11.16 7.08 0.84
C VAL A 245 10.92 7.88 -0.45
N GLU A 246 11.62 7.51 -1.51
CA GLU A 246 11.55 8.15 -2.82
C GLU A 246 11.43 7.08 -3.91
N LEU A 247 10.44 7.28 -4.77
CA LEU A 247 10.21 6.48 -5.97
C LEU A 247 10.89 7.16 -7.16
N PRO A 248 11.45 6.39 -8.10
CA PRO A 248 12.07 6.94 -9.29
C PRO A 248 10.99 7.51 -10.22
N VAL A 249 10.71 8.80 -10.09
CA VAL A 249 9.75 9.54 -10.93
C VAL A 249 10.52 10.57 -11.77
N GLY A 250 10.41 10.53 -13.10
CA GLY A 250 11.09 11.50 -13.99
C GLY A 250 11.53 10.95 -15.35
N GLU A 251 12.40 11.70 -16.05
CA GLU A 251 12.89 11.32 -17.39
C GLU A 251 13.61 9.97 -17.33
N ASN A 252 13.04 8.98 -18.03
CA ASN A 252 13.61 7.66 -18.13
C ASN A 252 14.88 7.74 -19.01
N ASP A 253 16.03 7.36 -18.45
CA ASP A 253 17.25 7.21 -19.22
C ASP A 253 17.10 5.99 -20.13
N GLU A 254 16.69 6.22 -21.38
CA GLU A 254 16.49 5.15 -22.37
C GLU A 254 17.76 4.29 -22.56
N SER A 255 18.95 4.72 -22.12
CA SER A 255 20.13 3.85 -22.16
C SER A 255 20.09 2.68 -21.16
N LYS A 256 19.13 2.64 -20.23
CA LYS A 256 18.93 1.60 -19.20
C LYS A 256 17.69 0.72 -19.45
N TYR A 257 17.40 0.37 -20.71
CA TYR A 257 16.27 -0.47 -21.15
C TYR A 257 15.99 -1.80 -20.41
N PHE A 258 16.81 -2.22 -19.43
CA PHE A 258 16.74 -3.58 -18.84
C PHE A 258 16.44 -3.62 -17.33
N LEU A 259 16.22 -2.49 -16.66
CA LEU A 259 15.95 -2.47 -15.23
C LEU A 259 14.71 -1.64 -14.93
N SER A 260 13.54 -2.26 -15.01
CA SER A 260 12.37 -1.72 -14.32
C SER A 260 12.55 -1.99 -12.82
N PRO A 261 12.70 -0.96 -11.97
CA PRO A 261 12.88 -1.19 -10.55
C PRO A 261 11.58 -1.71 -9.93
N THR A 262 11.65 -2.92 -9.37
CA THR A 262 10.58 -3.49 -8.54
C THR A 262 10.80 -3.13 -7.08
N PHE A 263 9.79 -2.55 -6.44
CA PHE A 263 9.82 -2.20 -5.02
C PHE A 263 8.87 -3.08 -4.23
N GLN A 264 9.24 -3.36 -2.99
CA GLN A 264 8.40 -4.05 -2.02
C GLN A 264 7.88 -3.07 -0.98
N PHE A 265 6.58 -3.15 -0.72
CA PHE A 265 5.89 -2.37 0.31
C PHE A 265 5.27 -3.36 1.28
N GLU A 266 5.77 -3.39 2.51
CA GLU A 266 5.25 -4.25 3.57
C GLU A 266 4.40 -3.40 4.52
N GLN A 267 3.14 -3.75 4.70
CA GLN A 267 2.23 -3.11 5.65
C GLN A 267 1.76 -4.16 6.66
N CYS A 268 1.97 -3.89 7.94
CA CYS A 268 1.62 -4.76 9.05
C CYS A 268 0.58 -4.06 9.93
N LEU A 269 -0.57 -4.73 10.12
CA LEU A 269 -1.65 -4.32 11.01
C LEU A 269 -1.70 -5.26 12.21
N VAL A 270 -1.66 -4.72 13.42
CA VAL A 270 -1.73 -5.52 14.66
C VAL A 270 -3.10 -5.40 15.32
N LYS A 271 -3.70 -6.54 15.68
CA LYS A 271 -4.95 -6.63 16.45
C LYS A 271 -4.68 -7.27 17.80
N GLY A 272 -4.98 -6.53 18.87
CA GLY A 272 -4.93 -7.02 20.25
C GLY A 272 -3.54 -7.47 20.73
N CYS A 273 -2.46 -6.98 20.11
CA CYS A 273 -1.05 -7.30 20.41
C CYS A 273 -0.63 -8.77 20.25
N HIS A 274 -1.52 -9.67 19.80
CA HIS A 274 -1.24 -11.10 19.65
C HIS A 274 -1.66 -11.66 18.30
N LYS A 275 -2.24 -10.85 17.42
CA LYS A 275 -2.49 -11.19 16.02
C LYS A 275 -2.01 -10.07 15.12
N ARG A 276 -1.44 -10.42 13.98
CA ARG A 276 -1.03 -9.44 12.99
C ARG A 276 -1.33 -9.93 11.58
N LEU A 277 -1.61 -8.97 10.71
CA LEU A 277 -1.75 -9.18 9.28
C LEU A 277 -0.61 -8.44 8.59
N ARG A 278 0.26 -9.15 7.87
CA ARG A 278 1.30 -8.57 7.03
C ARG A 278 0.90 -8.74 5.57
N VAL A 279 0.90 -7.63 4.84
CA VAL A 279 0.63 -7.62 3.40
C VAL A 279 1.82 -7.02 2.69
N VAL A 280 2.33 -7.72 1.68
CA VAL A 280 3.47 -7.29 0.88
C VAL A 280 3.01 -7.07 -0.55
N HIS A 281 3.05 -5.81 -1.00
CA HIS A 281 2.87 -5.43 -2.39
C HIS A 281 4.24 -5.40 -3.08
N THR A 282 4.36 -6.11 -4.19
CA THR A 282 5.50 -5.97 -5.10
C THR A 282 5.03 -5.17 -6.31
N ILE A 283 5.60 -3.98 -6.53
CA ILE A 283 5.15 -3.05 -7.56
C ILE A 283 6.34 -2.68 -8.44
N GLU A 284 6.14 -2.78 -9.74
CA GLU A 284 7.07 -2.34 -10.79
C GLU A 284 6.69 -0.93 -11.25
N PHE A 285 7.68 -0.04 -11.31
CA PHE A 285 7.51 1.29 -11.89
C PHE A 285 8.26 1.33 -13.21
N SER A 286 7.53 1.48 -14.31
CA SER A 286 8.08 1.60 -15.66
C SER A 286 7.84 3.01 -16.21
N GLU A 287 8.55 3.35 -17.29
CA GLU A 287 8.47 4.66 -17.97
C GLU A 287 8.66 5.85 -17.00
N GLY A 288 9.61 5.74 -16.07
CA GLY A 288 9.88 6.81 -15.11
C GLY A 288 8.73 7.09 -14.14
N GLY A 289 7.96 6.05 -13.79
CA GLY A 289 6.84 6.12 -12.85
C GLY A 289 5.49 6.42 -13.49
N ALA A 290 5.43 6.57 -14.81
CA ALA A 290 4.18 6.79 -15.54
C ALA A 290 3.32 5.53 -15.62
N ASN A 291 3.94 4.34 -15.61
CA ASN A 291 3.23 3.08 -15.59
C ASN A 291 3.56 2.31 -14.31
N ILE A 292 2.52 1.99 -13.55
CA ILE A 292 2.59 1.34 -12.24
C ILE A 292 1.95 -0.03 -12.39
N GLU A 293 2.74 -1.09 -12.29
CA GLU A 293 2.26 -2.45 -12.39
C GLU A 293 2.45 -3.17 -11.06
N ILE A 294 1.34 -3.59 -10.44
CA ILE A 294 1.42 -4.45 -9.27
C ILE A 294 1.73 -5.85 -9.78
N MET A 295 2.85 -6.42 -9.35
CA MET A 295 3.31 -7.75 -9.76
C MET A 295 2.75 -8.85 -8.87
N ARG A 296 2.63 -8.60 -7.56
CA ARG A 296 2.24 -9.62 -6.59
C ARG A 296 1.70 -8.99 -5.30
N VAL A 297 0.68 -9.63 -4.72
CA VAL A 297 0.20 -9.33 -3.37
C VAL A 297 0.31 -10.58 -2.51
N ALA A 298 1.21 -10.57 -1.52
CA ALA A 298 1.34 -11.65 -0.54
C ALA A 298 0.70 -11.24 0.79
N VAL A 299 -0.06 -12.13 1.41
CA VAL A 299 -0.77 -11.88 2.66
C VAL A 299 -0.41 -12.96 3.67
N TYR A 300 -0.06 -12.54 4.88
CA TYR A 300 0.26 -13.41 6.00
C TYR A 300 -0.56 -12.99 7.22
N GLU A 301 -1.32 -13.91 7.80
CA GLU A 301 -1.95 -13.72 9.10
C GLU A 301 -1.22 -14.57 10.13
N GLU A 302 -0.72 -13.93 11.19
CA GLU A 302 0.15 -14.53 12.18
C GLU A 302 -0.39 -14.26 13.59
N GLN A 303 -0.28 -15.26 14.45
CA GLN A 303 -0.63 -15.21 15.86
C GLN A 303 0.62 -15.38 16.72
N TRP A 304 0.78 -14.51 17.69
CA TRP A 304 1.85 -14.58 18.69
C TRP A 304 1.59 -15.76 19.61
N VAL A 305 2.63 -16.57 19.83
CA VAL A 305 2.54 -17.76 20.67
C VAL A 305 3.33 -17.60 21.96
N ARG A 306 4.58 -17.13 21.84
CA ARG A 306 5.50 -17.08 22.97
C ARG A 306 6.69 -16.15 22.71
N PRO A 307 7.43 -15.76 23.76
CA PRO A 307 8.74 -15.13 23.61
C PRO A 307 9.73 -16.06 22.89
N SER A 308 10.67 -15.48 22.15
CA SER A 308 11.69 -16.22 21.39
C SER A 308 12.67 -16.97 22.29
N ASN A 309 12.98 -16.41 23.46
CA ASN A 309 13.95 -16.92 24.44
C ASN A 309 13.43 -18.03 25.37
N VAL A 310 12.20 -18.53 25.15
CA VAL A 310 11.55 -19.51 26.02
C VAL A 310 11.21 -20.78 25.24
N ASP A 311 11.98 -21.85 25.46
CA ASP A 311 11.68 -23.18 24.92
C ASP A 311 10.73 -23.93 25.86
N LEU A 312 9.43 -23.66 25.70
CA LEU A 312 8.37 -24.47 26.30
C LEU A 312 7.79 -25.40 25.25
N ALA A 313 7.34 -26.58 25.70
CA ALA A 313 6.56 -27.49 24.86
C ALA A 313 5.33 -26.75 24.33
N ASP A 314 5.00 -27.01 23.07
CA ASP A 314 4.00 -26.28 22.30
C ASP A 314 2.59 -26.68 22.78
N GLU A 315 2.05 -25.99 23.78
CA GLU A 315 0.75 -26.32 24.40
C GLU A 315 -0.45 -25.59 23.77
N GLY A 316 -0.22 -24.70 22.81
CA GLY A 316 -1.29 -23.93 22.16
C GLY A 316 -1.79 -24.57 20.86
N THR A 317 -3.10 -24.80 20.76
CA THR A 317 -3.75 -25.19 19.50
C THR A 317 -3.65 -24.05 18.48
N PHE A 318 -3.19 -24.35 17.27
CA PHE A 318 -3.16 -23.37 16.19
C PHE A 318 -4.54 -23.27 15.50
N ASP A 319 -5.27 -22.18 15.74
CA ASP A 319 -6.68 -22.04 15.33
C ASP A 319 -6.87 -21.34 13.96
N LEU A 320 -5.80 -20.89 13.30
CA LEU A 320 -5.92 -20.16 12.04
C LEU A 320 -6.19 -21.10 10.86
N LYS A 321 -7.33 -20.88 10.19
CA LYS A 321 -7.66 -21.59 8.95
C LYS A 321 -6.83 -21.04 7.79
N PRO A 322 -6.38 -21.87 6.83
CA PRO A 322 -5.78 -21.39 5.57
C PRO A 322 -6.72 -20.44 4.81
N PHE A 323 -6.16 -19.52 4.01
CA PHE A 323 -6.94 -18.47 3.33
C PHE A 323 -7.97 -19.06 2.36
N SER A 324 -7.62 -20.15 1.67
CA SER A 324 -8.53 -20.87 0.78
C SER A 324 -9.83 -21.37 1.42
N GLN A 325 -9.83 -21.56 2.75
CA GLN A 325 -10.97 -22.05 3.52
C GLN A 325 -11.78 -20.92 4.17
N ARG A 326 -11.39 -19.66 3.93
CA ARG A 326 -12.05 -18.50 4.52
C ARG A 326 -13.04 -17.89 3.53
N LYS A 327 -14.04 -17.20 4.08
CA LYS A 327 -14.96 -16.41 3.28
C LYS A 327 -14.24 -15.16 2.75
N ARG A 328 -14.56 -14.78 1.52
CA ARG A 328 -14.16 -13.49 0.95
C ARG A 328 -14.93 -12.35 1.58
N THR A 329 -14.21 -11.25 1.78
CA THR A 329 -14.76 -9.99 2.29
C THR A 329 -15.76 -9.44 1.28
N CYS A 330 -16.93 -9.01 1.75
CA CYS A 330 -17.95 -8.44 0.87
C CYS A 330 -18.04 -6.92 1.05
N PRO A 331 -18.16 -6.12 -0.02
CA PRO A 331 -18.26 -4.66 0.09
C PRO A 331 -19.42 -4.17 0.99
N SER A 332 -20.52 -4.94 1.05
CA SER A 332 -21.65 -4.67 1.93
C SER A 332 -21.29 -4.71 3.42
N GLU A 333 -20.29 -5.50 3.81
CA GLU A 333 -19.82 -5.60 5.20
C GLU A 333 -19.13 -4.30 5.64
N LEU A 334 -18.48 -3.61 4.70
CA LEU A 334 -17.81 -2.33 4.94
C LEU A 334 -18.74 -1.11 4.80
N THR A 335 -19.92 -1.28 4.20
CA THR A 335 -20.90 -0.20 4.03
C THR A 335 -21.52 0.22 5.39
N GLY A 336 -21.64 1.52 5.63
CA GLY A 336 -22.24 2.09 6.85
C GLY A 336 -21.47 3.29 7.42
N SER A 337 -21.87 3.74 8.61
CA SER A 337 -21.17 4.80 9.34
C SER A 337 -20.14 4.20 10.30
N TRP A 338 -18.96 4.82 10.33
CA TRP A 338 -17.78 4.39 11.04
C TRP A 338 -17.25 5.52 11.90
N LYS A 339 -16.87 5.19 13.13
CA LYS A 339 -16.03 6.05 13.95
C LYS A 339 -14.58 5.72 13.63
N VAL A 340 -13.82 6.70 13.14
CA VAL A 340 -12.46 6.52 12.64
C VAL A 340 -11.51 7.30 13.52
N PHE A 341 -10.61 6.58 14.19
CA PHE A 341 -9.40 7.14 14.79
C PHE A 341 -8.26 6.95 13.79
N GLU A 342 -7.56 8.03 13.46
CA GLU A 342 -6.51 8.04 12.45
C GLU A 342 -5.24 8.63 13.05
N MET A 343 -4.12 7.93 12.88
CA MET A 343 -2.79 8.38 13.24
C MET A 343 -1.95 8.50 11.97
N SER A 344 -1.48 9.70 11.66
CA SER A 344 -0.70 9.99 10.45
C SER A 344 0.75 10.29 10.82
N ALA A 345 1.69 9.82 10.01
CA ALA A 345 3.12 10.06 10.16
C ALA A 345 3.67 10.72 8.90
N THR A 346 3.98 12.01 9.01
CA THR A 346 4.40 12.84 7.88
C THR A 346 5.91 13.09 7.94
N PRO A 347 6.68 12.76 6.89
CA PRO A 347 8.11 13.03 6.83
C PRO A 347 8.40 14.53 6.68
N ILE A 348 9.42 15.02 7.38
CA ILE A 348 10.00 16.35 7.20
C ILE A 348 11.25 16.19 6.35
N PHE A 349 11.22 16.73 5.15
CA PHE A 349 12.40 16.88 4.30
C PHE A 349 13.07 18.21 4.63
N THR A 350 14.27 18.18 5.21
CA THR A 350 15.06 19.40 5.44
C THR A 350 15.91 19.71 4.20
N THR A 351 16.24 20.98 3.98
CA THR A 351 17.07 21.39 2.84
C THR A 351 18.47 20.77 2.86
N SER A 352 18.96 20.35 4.03
CA SER A 352 20.21 19.59 4.20
C SER A 352 20.11 18.14 3.71
N ASP A 353 18.90 17.57 3.63
CA ASP A 353 18.67 16.22 3.11
C ASP A 353 18.65 16.20 1.57
N LEU A 354 18.54 17.38 0.94
CA LEU A 354 18.61 17.55 -0.52
C LEU A 354 20.05 17.58 -1.05
N ASP A 355 21.03 17.90 -0.18
CA ASP A 355 22.43 18.14 -0.56
C ASP A 355 23.44 17.18 0.08
N SER A 356 23.02 16.28 0.99
CA SER A 356 23.94 15.39 1.70
C SER A 356 23.57 13.92 1.59
N SER A 357 24.55 13.13 1.17
CA SER A 357 24.60 11.65 1.22
C SER A 357 24.64 11.13 2.66
N ASN A 358 23.97 11.78 3.60
CA ASN A 358 23.96 11.40 5.00
C ASN A 358 22.91 10.32 5.23
N THR A 359 23.34 9.22 5.84
CA THR A 359 22.61 7.99 6.17
C THR A 359 21.42 8.18 7.13
N SER A 360 21.03 9.40 7.46
CA SER A 360 19.89 9.69 8.34
C SER A 360 18.68 10.04 7.49
N GLY A 361 17.69 9.14 7.44
CA GLY A 361 16.42 9.39 6.76
C GLY A 361 15.63 10.59 7.28
N PRO A 362 14.50 10.94 6.62
CA PRO A 362 13.66 12.03 7.08
C PRO A 362 13.11 11.74 8.48
N SER A 363 12.98 12.79 9.29
CA SER A 363 12.29 12.69 10.57
C SER A 363 10.79 12.76 10.37
N PHE A 364 10.02 12.01 11.16
CA PHE A 364 8.55 11.96 11.08
C PHE A 364 7.90 12.75 12.20
N VAL A 365 6.80 13.44 11.88
CA VAL A 365 5.88 14.03 12.84
C VAL A 365 4.59 13.24 12.84
N TYR A 366 4.09 12.93 14.04
CA TYR A 366 2.89 12.14 14.23
C TYR A 366 1.73 13.04 14.61
N PHE A 367 0.57 12.80 14.00
CA PHE A 367 -0.67 13.46 14.34
C PHE A 367 -1.77 12.44 14.57
N CYS A 368 -2.75 12.77 15.40
CA CYS A 368 -3.99 12.02 15.51
C CYS A 368 -5.19 12.89 15.11
N THR A 369 -6.20 12.24 14.53
CA THR A 369 -7.51 12.83 14.25
C THR A 369 -8.60 11.83 14.59
N GLU A 370 -9.78 12.33 14.95
CA GLU A 370 -10.95 11.49 15.17
C GLU A 370 -12.14 12.03 14.36
N SER A 371 -12.78 11.17 13.57
CA SER A 371 -13.88 11.57 12.70
C SER A 371 -14.96 10.48 12.60
N LEU A 372 -16.17 10.90 12.24
CA LEU A 372 -17.24 10.04 11.76
C LEU A 372 -17.19 10.06 10.24
N LYS A 373 -17.02 8.88 9.63
CA LYS A 373 -17.01 8.69 8.18
C LYS A 373 -18.14 7.76 7.77
N LYS A 374 -18.81 8.04 6.66
CA LYS A 374 -19.80 7.16 6.05
C LYS A 374 -19.21 6.53 4.81
N ARG A 375 -19.24 5.21 4.75
CA ARG A 375 -18.80 4.42 3.61
C ARG A 375 -20.00 3.93 2.82
N SER A 376 -20.08 4.29 1.55
CA SER A 376 -21.13 3.89 0.62
C SER A 376 -20.55 3.14 -0.57
N TRP A 377 -21.30 2.14 -1.02
CA TRP A 377 -21.03 1.46 -2.28
C TRP A 377 -21.66 2.29 -3.42
N PRO A 378 -20.96 2.57 -4.53
CA PRO A 378 -21.57 3.25 -5.68
C PRO A 378 -22.75 2.44 -6.21
N ASP A 379 -23.96 3.02 -6.20
CA ASP A 379 -25.11 2.39 -6.84
C ASP A 379 -24.89 2.31 -8.35
N SER A 380 -25.22 1.16 -8.92
CA SER A 380 -25.05 0.75 -10.34
C SER A 380 -25.72 1.62 -11.42
N SER A 381 -26.12 2.85 -11.11
CA SER A 381 -26.78 3.80 -12.02
C SER A 381 -25.83 4.78 -12.72
N PHE A 382 -24.52 4.69 -12.51
CA PHE A 382 -23.55 5.44 -13.31
C PHE A 382 -23.38 4.73 -14.67
N GLU A 383 -23.78 5.43 -15.74
CA GLU A 383 -23.83 4.93 -17.11
C GLU A 383 -22.53 4.17 -17.48
N GLU A 384 -22.66 3.01 -18.13
CA GLU A 384 -21.57 2.09 -18.56
C GLU A 384 -20.50 2.72 -19.48
N GLN A 385 -20.51 4.04 -19.65
CA GLN A 385 -19.60 4.80 -20.51
C GLN A 385 -18.33 5.28 -19.77
N GLU A 386 -18.33 5.37 -18.43
CA GLU A 386 -17.12 5.61 -17.61
C GLU A 386 -16.40 4.29 -17.24
N LEU A 387 -17.03 3.14 -17.46
CA LEU A 387 -16.43 1.80 -17.32
C LEU A 387 -15.36 1.50 -18.39
N ARG A 388 -14.93 2.47 -19.20
CA ARG A 388 -13.83 2.28 -20.17
C ARG A 388 -12.48 2.83 -19.69
N ASP A 389 -12.46 3.57 -18.58
CA ASP A 389 -11.23 3.91 -17.86
C ASP A 389 -10.95 2.88 -16.73
N LEU A 390 -11.47 1.66 -16.87
CA LEU A 390 -11.33 0.52 -15.94
C LEU A 390 -9.95 -0.17 -15.99
N GLN A 391 -8.88 0.54 -16.33
CA GLN A 391 -7.53 0.01 -16.10
C GLN A 391 -7.03 0.21 -14.66
N ASP A 392 -7.74 1.00 -13.85
CA ASP A 392 -7.37 1.26 -12.46
C ASP A 392 -8.12 0.30 -11.52
N VAL A 393 -7.55 -0.89 -11.30
CA VAL A 393 -8.01 -1.82 -10.25
C VAL A 393 -7.84 -1.14 -8.90
N THR A 394 -8.95 -0.70 -8.29
CA THR A 394 -8.85 0.12 -7.07
C THR A 394 -8.92 -0.68 -5.79
N ILE A 395 -9.65 -1.80 -5.68
CA ILE A 395 -9.69 -2.59 -4.42
C ILE A 395 -9.78 -4.09 -4.72
N LEU A 396 -8.88 -4.85 -4.11
CA LEU A 396 -8.86 -6.32 -4.06
C LEU A 396 -9.58 -6.81 -2.81
N TRP A 397 -10.58 -7.68 -2.99
CA TRP A 397 -11.38 -8.27 -1.92
C TRP A 397 -10.88 -9.69 -1.61
N LEU A 398 -9.98 -9.78 -0.63
CA LEU A 398 -9.28 -11.01 -0.31
C LEU A 398 -10.00 -11.80 0.80
N PRO A 399 -9.77 -13.13 0.91
CA PRO A 399 -10.32 -13.95 2.00
C PRO A 399 -9.86 -13.49 3.38
N GLY A 400 -10.71 -13.66 4.39
CA GLY A 400 -10.35 -13.40 5.80
C GLY A 400 -10.44 -11.94 6.24
N GLY A 401 -11.33 -11.14 5.62
CA GLY A 401 -11.51 -9.74 5.99
C GLY A 401 -10.47 -8.79 5.40
N VAL A 402 -9.61 -9.29 4.51
CA VAL A 402 -8.49 -8.52 3.96
C VAL A 402 -8.93 -7.75 2.72
N THR A 403 -8.51 -6.49 2.65
CA THR A 403 -8.62 -5.63 1.47
C THR A 403 -7.25 -5.06 1.15
N ALA A 404 -6.93 -4.92 -0.14
CA ALA A 404 -5.67 -4.37 -0.62
C ALA A 404 -5.94 -3.47 -1.82
N TYR A 405 -5.24 -2.35 -1.92
CA TYR A 405 -5.46 -1.40 -3.00
C TYR A 405 -4.21 -0.60 -3.33
N VAL A 406 -4.12 -0.22 -4.60
CA VAL A 406 -3.21 0.81 -5.08
C VAL A 406 -4.04 1.74 -5.95
N ASP A 407 -4.04 3.02 -5.62
CA ASP A 407 -4.86 4.04 -6.28
C ASP A 407 -4.03 5.30 -6.55
N VAL A 408 -4.37 6.04 -7.59
CA VAL A 408 -3.78 7.34 -7.89
C VAL A 408 -4.89 8.37 -7.88
N ASP A 409 -4.83 9.32 -6.94
CA ASP A 409 -5.87 10.33 -6.82
C ASP A 409 -5.83 11.38 -7.95
N LYS A 410 -6.80 12.30 -7.95
CA LYS A 410 -6.91 13.34 -8.98
C LYS A 410 -5.77 14.34 -8.95
N GLU A 411 -5.13 14.47 -7.79
CA GLU A 411 -3.96 15.29 -7.54
C GLU A 411 -2.66 14.58 -7.95
N GLY A 412 -2.73 13.30 -8.35
CA GLY A 412 -1.61 12.48 -8.79
C GLY A 412 -0.83 11.83 -7.64
N VAL A 413 -1.42 11.74 -6.44
CA VAL A 413 -0.84 11.06 -5.27
C VAL A 413 -1.11 9.57 -5.39
N LEU A 414 -0.04 8.78 -5.37
CA LEU A 414 -0.11 7.32 -5.33
C LEU A 414 -0.34 6.85 -3.89
N CYS A 415 -1.46 6.18 -3.64
CA CYS A 415 -1.81 5.58 -2.37
C CYS A 415 -1.68 4.06 -2.44
N ILE A 416 -0.92 3.46 -1.54
CA ILE A 416 -0.84 2.00 -1.34
C ILE A 416 -1.50 1.68 0.00
N GLY A 417 -2.59 0.93 -0.03
CA GLY A 417 -3.44 0.72 1.13
C GLY A 417 -3.80 -0.73 1.39
N VAL A 418 -3.96 -1.06 2.68
CA VAL A 418 -4.44 -2.35 3.16
C VAL A 418 -5.47 -2.16 4.26
N GLY A 419 -6.47 -3.02 4.28
CA GLY A 419 -7.48 -3.07 5.32
C GLY A 419 -7.67 -4.47 5.87
N TRP A 420 -7.95 -4.57 7.16
CA TRP A 420 -8.25 -5.81 7.86
C TRP A 420 -9.51 -5.67 8.70
N TYR A 421 -10.61 -6.18 8.14
CA TYR A 421 -11.91 -6.21 8.76
C TYR A 421 -12.11 -7.45 9.61
N SER A 422 -12.70 -7.25 10.79
CA SER A 422 -13.15 -8.32 11.67
C SER A 422 -14.67 -8.30 11.84
N ASP A 423 -15.24 -9.48 12.04
CA ASP A 423 -16.67 -9.72 12.31
C ASP A 423 -17.20 -8.98 13.56
N GLU A 424 -16.32 -8.62 14.48
CA GLU A 424 -16.57 -7.71 15.61
C GLU A 424 -17.00 -6.29 15.19
N GLY A 425 -16.82 -5.93 13.92
CA GLY A 425 -17.14 -4.58 13.42
C GLY A 425 -15.98 -3.60 13.56
N ILE A 426 -14.74 -4.10 13.67
CA ILE A 426 -13.51 -3.30 13.68
C ILE A 426 -12.81 -3.51 12.35
N ASN A 427 -12.42 -2.42 11.70
CA ASN A 427 -11.60 -2.42 10.50
C ASN A 427 -10.30 -1.64 10.79
N LEU A 428 -9.16 -2.29 10.64
CA LEU A 428 -7.86 -1.62 10.70
C LEU A 428 -7.44 -1.28 9.27
N VAL A 429 -6.89 -0.09 9.03
CA VAL A 429 -6.43 0.33 7.70
C VAL A 429 -5.06 0.95 7.81
N MET A 430 -4.19 0.68 6.84
CA MET A 430 -2.93 1.36 6.68
C MET A 430 -2.77 1.83 5.24
N GLU A 431 -2.37 3.09 5.07
CA GLU A 431 -2.15 3.73 3.78
C GLU A 431 -0.77 4.36 3.77
N ARG A 432 -0.12 4.32 2.60
CA ARG A 432 1.16 4.94 2.34
C ARG A 432 1.05 5.76 1.06
N ASP A 433 1.22 7.06 1.19
CA ASP A 433 0.97 8.03 0.13
C ASP A 433 2.27 8.60 -0.43
N TYR A 434 2.40 8.67 -1.74
CA TYR A 434 3.51 9.26 -2.47
C TYR A 434 3.02 10.41 -3.34
N GLY A 435 3.71 11.55 -3.28
CA GLY A 435 3.39 12.69 -4.12
C GLY A 435 3.78 12.48 -5.58
N THR A 436 3.36 13.41 -6.45
CA THR A 436 3.75 13.44 -7.87
C THR A 436 5.26 13.57 -8.08
N ASP A 437 6.00 13.98 -7.04
CA ASP A 437 7.46 14.05 -7.00
C ASP A 437 8.12 12.71 -6.63
N GLY A 438 7.34 11.64 -6.46
CA GLY A 438 7.82 10.31 -6.04
C GLY A 438 8.19 10.23 -4.56
N LYS A 439 8.06 11.32 -3.80
CA LYS A 439 8.44 11.35 -2.38
C LYS A 439 7.30 10.91 -1.49
N LEU A 440 7.63 10.17 -0.43
CA LEU A 440 6.70 9.79 0.63
C LEU A 440 6.07 11.05 1.23
N ARG A 441 4.74 11.11 1.25
CA ARG A 441 3.95 12.24 1.76
C ARG A 441 3.40 11.96 3.13
N ASP A 442 2.80 10.80 3.33
CA ASP A 442 2.17 10.46 4.60
C ASP A 442 2.03 8.94 4.74
N VAL A 443 2.07 8.46 5.98
CA VAL A 443 1.67 7.09 6.33
C VAL A 443 0.56 7.18 7.35
N ARG A 444 -0.61 6.67 7.00
CA ARG A 444 -1.81 6.75 7.84
C ARG A 444 -2.18 5.37 8.34
N TRP A 445 -2.31 5.25 9.65
CA TRP A 445 -2.92 4.10 10.32
C TRP A 445 -4.28 4.49 10.85
N LYS A 446 -5.30 3.67 10.61
CA LYS A 446 -6.68 3.94 11.01
C LYS A 446 -7.23 2.75 11.78
N SER A 447 -7.92 3.05 12.88
CA SER A 447 -8.78 2.13 13.59
C SER A 447 -10.22 2.59 13.42
N GLU A 448 -11.01 1.81 12.70
CA GLU A 448 -12.39 2.13 12.35
C GLU A 448 -13.34 1.19 13.09
N VAL A 449 -14.28 1.76 13.83
CA VAL A 449 -15.30 1.02 14.57
C VAL A 449 -16.67 1.28 13.95
N LYS A 450 -17.31 0.22 13.47
CA LYS A 450 -18.62 0.30 12.83
C LYS A 450 -19.66 0.72 13.85
N ARG A 451 -20.42 1.76 13.53
CA ARG A 451 -21.48 2.25 14.42
C ARG A 451 -22.66 1.28 14.37
N ARG A 452 -22.89 0.53 15.45
CA ARG A 452 -24.04 -0.39 15.61
C ARG A 452 -25.18 0.19 16.45
N TRP A 453 -25.05 1.44 16.94
CA TRP A 453 -26.13 2.11 17.67
C TRP A 453 -27.03 2.90 16.72
N ASN A 454 -28.34 2.67 16.84
CA ASN A 454 -29.38 3.48 16.22
C ASN A 454 -29.30 4.91 16.81
N ASN A 455 -29.28 5.94 15.96
CA ASN A 455 -29.47 7.32 16.39
C ASN A 455 -30.96 7.72 16.24
N PRO A 456 -31.46 8.71 17.00
CA PRO A 456 -30.70 9.66 17.82
C PRO A 456 -30.74 9.34 19.34
N PRO A 457 -29.91 10.04 20.15
CA PRO A 457 -30.05 10.03 21.61
C PRO A 457 -31.48 10.43 22.00
N PRO A 458 -32.02 9.89 23.12
CA PRO A 458 -33.29 10.36 23.64
C PRO A 458 -33.20 11.87 23.89
N MET A 459 -34.15 12.62 23.32
CA MET A 459 -34.33 14.06 23.55
C MET A 459 -34.58 14.38 25.02
#